data_AF-A0A2C9LAY6-F1
#
_entry.id   AF-A0A2C9LAY6-F1
#
_cell.length_a   1.000
_cell.length_b   1.000
_cell.length_c   1.000
_cell.angle_alpha   90.00
_cell.angle_beta   90.00
_cell.angle_gamma   90.00
#
_symmetry.space_group_name_H-M   'P 1'
#
loop_
_entity.id
_entity.type
_entity.pdbx_description
1 polymer ?
#
loop_
_entity_poly.entity_id
_entity_poly.type
_entity_poly.pdbx_seq_one_letter_code
_entity_poly.pdbx_strand_id
1 'polypeptide(L)'
;TNRPDIIDSAILRPGRLDQLIYIPLPDEASRLQIFKANLRKTPVAKDVDMTFLSKSTVGFSGADLTEICQRACKLAIRESIEKEIRIEKDRQERRQRGEELMDDEIYDPVPEITRLHFEEAMKFARRSVSDNDIRKYEMFAQTLQQQRGFGNNFKFPGEQPAPNQPSGVPVGGNDDDDLYS
;
A
#
# COMPACT_ATOMS: atom_id res chain seq x y z
N THR A 1 -3.95 3.24 -17.72
CA THR A 1 -4.64 4.48 -18.12
C THR A 1 -5.91 4.63 -17.31
N ASN A 2 -6.30 5.85 -16.95
CA ASN A 2 -7.52 6.12 -16.16
C ASN A 2 -8.78 6.25 -17.02
N ARG A 3 -8.64 6.21 -18.35
CA ARG A 3 -9.74 6.31 -19.32
C ARG A 3 -9.72 5.11 -20.25
N PRO A 4 -10.17 3.93 -19.77
CA PRO A 4 -10.23 2.72 -20.60
C PRO A 4 -11.35 2.77 -21.64
N ASP A 5 -12.34 3.64 -21.45
CA ASP A 5 -13.48 3.90 -22.32
C ASP A 5 -13.11 4.44 -23.71
N ILE A 6 -11.97 5.11 -23.81
CA ILE A 6 -11.51 5.78 -25.05
C ILE A 6 -10.36 5.03 -25.75
N ILE A 7 -9.99 3.83 -25.27
CA ILE A 7 -8.92 3.05 -25.89
C ILE A 7 -9.42 2.45 -27.21
N ASP A 8 -8.68 2.69 -28.31
CA ASP A 8 -8.98 2.07 -29.60
C ASP A 8 -8.72 0.55 -29.56
N SER A 9 -9.76 -0.20 -29.88
CA SER A 9 -9.73 -1.67 -30.06
C SER A 9 -8.62 -2.15 -31.02
N ALA A 10 -8.21 -1.33 -31.99
CA ALA A 10 -7.14 -1.67 -32.92
C ALA A 10 -5.78 -1.82 -32.22
N ILE A 11 -5.56 -1.15 -31.08
CA ILE A 11 -4.32 -1.24 -30.31
C ILE A 11 -4.24 -2.55 -29.50
N LEU A 12 -5.40 -3.16 -29.19
CA LEU A 12 -5.50 -4.40 -28.40
C LEU A 12 -5.36 -5.68 -29.24
N ARG A 13 -5.16 -5.55 -30.57
CA ARG A 13 -4.96 -6.70 -31.46
C ARG A 13 -3.60 -7.35 -31.19
N PRO A 14 -3.48 -8.70 -31.26
CA PRO A 14 -2.21 -9.40 -31.12
C PRO A 14 -1.08 -8.81 -31.98
N GLY A 15 0.10 -8.63 -31.39
CA GLY A 15 1.27 -7.96 -31.97
C GLY A 15 1.40 -6.47 -31.61
N ARG A 16 0.61 -5.97 -30.65
CA ARG A 16 0.62 -4.56 -30.18
C ARG A 16 0.56 -4.51 -28.64
N LEU A 17 -0.53 -3.99 -28.05
CA LEU A 17 -0.80 -4.07 -26.62
C LEU A 17 -1.60 -5.34 -26.35
N ASP A 18 -0.88 -6.46 -26.30
CA ASP A 18 -1.49 -7.79 -26.27
C ASP A 18 -2.25 -8.08 -24.96
N GLN A 19 -1.89 -7.40 -23.86
CA GLN A 19 -2.48 -7.63 -22.54
C GLN A 19 -2.89 -6.33 -21.84
N LEU A 20 -4.20 -6.12 -21.73
CA LEU A 20 -4.79 -5.19 -20.79
C LEU A 20 -4.89 -5.82 -19.40
N ILE A 21 -4.31 -5.20 -18.38
CA ILE A 21 -4.32 -5.69 -16.98
C ILE A 21 -5.08 -4.68 -16.13
N TYR A 22 -6.07 -5.16 -15.39
CA TYR A 22 -6.79 -4.33 -14.42
C TYR A 22 -6.02 -4.28 -13.09
N ILE A 23 -5.81 -3.06 -12.58
CA ILE A 23 -5.16 -2.81 -11.29
C ILE A 23 -6.25 -2.28 -10.34
N PRO A 24 -6.73 -3.10 -9.38
CA PRO A 24 -7.77 -2.68 -8.45
C PRO A 24 -7.22 -1.74 -7.37
N LEU A 25 -8.13 -1.17 -6.58
CA LEU A 25 -7.77 -0.50 -5.33
C LEU A 25 -7.18 -1.51 -4.32
N PRO A 26 -6.28 -1.09 -3.44
CA PRO A 26 -5.63 -1.98 -2.48
C PRO A 26 -6.64 -2.52 -1.45
N ASP A 27 -6.58 -3.84 -1.24
CA ASP A 27 -7.25 -4.51 -0.12
C ASP A 27 -6.58 -4.18 1.23
N GLU A 28 -7.16 -4.62 2.34
CA GLU A 28 -6.64 -4.29 3.68
C GLU A 28 -5.17 -4.71 3.85
N ALA A 29 -4.81 -5.91 3.38
CA ALA A 29 -3.44 -6.40 3.45
C ALA A 29 -2.49 -5.57 2.59
N SER A 30 -2.89 -5.20 1.37
CA SER A 30 -2.10 -4.31 0.51
C SER A 30 -1.96 -2.91 1.10
N ARG A 31 -3.01 -2.35 1.73
CA ARG A 31 -2.92 -1.05 2.43
C ARG A 31 -1.90 -1.10 3.56
N LEU A 32 -1.89 -2.17 4.35
CA LEU A 32 -0.88 -2.39 5.39
C LEU A 32 0.54 -2.45 4.78
N GLN A 33 0.72 -3.16 3.67
CA GLN A 33 2.01 -3.23 2.97
C GLN A 33 2.43 -1.88 2.39
N ILE A 34 1.49 -1.08 1.89
CA ILE A 34 1.75 0.28 1.40
C ILE A 34 2.22 1.18 2.55
N PHE A 35 1.58 1.12 3.72
CA PHE A 35 2.04 1.84 4.92
C PHE A 35 3.47 1.42 5.31
N LYS A 36 3.72 0.10 5.40
CA LYS A 36 5.05 -0.44 5.71
C LYS A 36 6.11 -0.02 4.68
N ALA A 37 5.77 -0.04 3.40
CA ALA A 37 6.69 0.34 2.32
C ALA A 37 7.04 1.83 2.36
N ASN A 38 6.02 2.68 2.57
CA ASN A 38 6.21 4.13 2.68
C ASN A 38 7.04 4.52 3.92
N LEU A 39 6.84 3.82 5.04
CA LEU A 39 7.50 4.12 6.31
C LEU A 39 8.78 3.31 6.54
N ARG A 40 9.21 2.48 5.58
CA ARG A 40 10.33 1.53 5.74
C ARG A 40 11.65 2.18 6.16
N LYS A 41 11.89 3.44 5.77
CA LYS A 41 13.10 4.21 6.09
C LYS A 41 12.81 5.40 7.01
N THR A 42 11.66 5.40 7.67
CA THR A 42 11.19 6.51 8.49
C THR A 42 11.11 6.06 9.93
N PRO A 43 11.64 6.83 10.89
CA PRO A 43 11.49 6.52 12.32
C PRO A 43 10.02 6.69 12.71
N VAL A 44 9.38 5.59 13.09
CA VAL A 44 7.98 5.55 13.53
C VAL A 44 7.95 5.01 14.96
N ALA A 45 7.24 5.71 15.83
CA ALA A 45 7.14 5.33 17.22
C ALA A 45 6.32 4.03 17.40
N LYS A 46 6.60 3.30 18.47
CA LYS A 46 5.99 1.98 18.75
C LYS A 46 4.49 2.04 19.06
N ASP A 47 3.97 3.24 19.33
CA ASP A 47 2.55 3.51 19.62
C ASP A 47 1.68 3.58 18.35
N VAL A 48 2.28 3.57 17.16
CA VAL A 48 1.56 3.63 15.88
C VAL A 48 1.11 2.23 15.45
N ASP A 49 -0.20 1.98 15.54
CA ASP A 49 -0.82 0.76 15.01
C ASP A 49 -1.16 0.90 13.52
N MET A 50 -0.27 0.39 12.66
CA MET A 50 -0.47 0.37 11.20
C MET A 50 -1.65 -0.52 10.77
N THR A 51 -2.00 -1.54 11.56
CA THR A 51 -3.12 -2.44 11.26
C THR A 51 -4.45 -1.71 11.47
N PHE A 52 -4.52 -0.86 12.50
CA PHE A 52 -5.68 0.01 12.70
C PHE A 52 -5.81 1.05 11.57
N LEU A 53 -4.70 1.62 11.11
CA LEU A 53 -4.70 2.55 9.97
C LEU A 53 -5.18 1.88 8.68
N SER A 54 -4.76 0.65 8.38
CA SER A 54 -5.22 -0.07 7.18
C SER A 54 -6.72 -0.38 7.23
N LYS A 55 -7.29 -0.66 8.41
CA LYS A 55 -8.73 -0.86 8.60
C LYS A 55 -9.54 0.41 8.40
N SER A 56 -9.00 1.56 8.82
CA SER A 56 -9.70 2.85 8.78
C SER A 56 -9.66 3.54 7.40
N THR A 57 -8.82 3.05 6.48
CA THR A 57 -8.56 3.68 5.16
C THR A 57 -9.19 2.90 3.99
N VAL A 58 -10.39 2.36 4.18
CA VAL A 58 -11.10 1.63 3.12
C VAL A 58 -11.41 2.55 1.93
N GLY A 59 -11.10 2.08 0.72
CA GLY A 59 -11.35 2.82 -0.52
C GLY A 59 -10.36 3.96 -0.80
N PHE A 60 -9.25 4.02 -0.06
CA PHE A 60 -8.13 4.91 -0.35
C PHE A 60 -7.26 4.33 -1.48
N SER A 61 -6.77 5.21 -2.35
CA SER A 61 -5.76 4.85 -3.34
C SER A 61 -4.37 4.75 -2.70
N GLY A 62 -3.42 4.11 -3.37
CA GLY A 62 -2.03 4.09 -2.89
C GLY A 62 -1.42 5.50 -2.76
N ALA A 63 -1.87 6.46 -3.59
CA ALA A 63 -1.45 7.85 -3.49
C ALA A 63 -2.02 8.52 -2.22
N ASP A 64 -3.29 8.28 -1.91
CA ASP A 64 -3.94 8.84 -0.72
C ASP A 64 -3.26 8.34 0.56
N LEU A 65 -2.89 7.06 0.62
CA LEU A 65 -2.15 6.48 1.75
C LEU A 65 -0.75 7.10 1.90
N THR A 66 -0.09 7.34 0.77
CA THR A 66 1.24 7.98 0.75
C THR A 66 1.14 9.43 1.23
N GLU A 67 0.08 10.15 0.86
CA GLU A 67 -0.17 11.51 1.33
C GLU A 67 -0.34 11.57 2.85
N ILE A 68 -1.08 10.62 3.45
CA ILE A 68 -1.22 10.50 4.91
C ILE A 68 0.15 10.37 5.58
N CYS A 69 1.00 9.47 5.08
CA CYS A 69 2.37 9.28 5.60
C CYS A 69 3.21 10.54 5.48
N GLN A 70 3.17 11.21 4.32
CA GLN A 70 3.91 12.45 4.10
C GLN A 70 3.46 13.58 5.02
N ARG A 71 2.14 13.67 5.28
CA ARG A 71 1.57 14.69 6.17
C ARG A 71 1.96 14.43 7.63
N ALA A 72 1.88 13.18 8.08
CA ALA A 72 2.35 12.80 9.42
C ALA A 72 3.84 13.09 9.60
N CYS A 73 4.67 12.80 8.58
CA CYS A 73 6.10 13.12 8.59
C CYS A 73 6.36 14.63 8.68
N LYS A 74 5.63 15.45 7.90
CA LYS A 74 5.75 16.92 7.97
C LYS A 74 5.37 17.48 9.35
N LEU A 75 4.36 16.90 10.00
CA LEU A 75 3.96 17.29 11.34
C LEU A 75 5.06 16.97 12.37
N ALA A 76 5.65 15.78 12.29
CA ALA A 76 6.78 15.38 13.14
C ALA A 76 7.98 16.31 12.98
N ILE A 77 8.34 16.66 11.74
CA ILE A 77 9.42 17.62 11.45
C ILE A 77 9.10 18.99 12.06
N ARG A 78 7.86 19.46 11.92
CA ARG A 78 7.43 20.75 12.49
C ARG A 78 7.53 20.77 14.01
N GLU A 79 7.06 19.72 14.68
CA GLU A 79 7.17 19.59 16.13
C GLU A 79 8.63 19.56 16.59
N SER A 80 9.49 18.82 15.88
CA SER A 80 10.93 18.76 16.17
C SER A 80 11.58 20.14 16.12
N ILE A 81 11.32 20.92 15.07
CA ILE A 81 11.86 22.27 14.90
C ILE A 81 11.35 23.20 16.02
N GLU A 82 10.06 23.14 16.35
CA GLU A 82 9.49 23.97 17.42
C GLU A 82 10.08 23.61 18.80
N LYS A 83 10.36 22.33 19.05
CA LYS A 83 10.99 21.85 20.27
C LYS A 83 12.44 22.31 20.37
N GLU A 84 13.21 22.21 19.28
CA GLU A 84 14.60 22.66 19.22
C GLU A 84 14.72 24.17 19.50
N ILE A 85 13.86 24.98 18.87
CA ILE A 85 13.80 26.43 19.12
C ILE A 85 13.51 26.73 20.59
N ARG A 86 12.59 25.98 21.22
CA ARG A 86 12.25 26.16 22.65
C ARG A 86 13.40 25.78 23.57
N ILE A 87 14.09 24.67 23.28
CA ILE A 87 15.26 24.22 24.05
C ILE A 87 16.39 25.25 23.97
N GLU A 88 16.68 25.75 22.76
CA GLU A 88 17.72 26.75 22.54
C GLU A 88 17.40 28.06 23.28
N LYS A 89 16.13 28.49 23.28
CA LYS A 89 15.69 29.66 24.04
C LYS A 89 15.89 29.48 25.56
N ASP A 90 15.48 28.34 26.12
CA ASP A 90 15.68 28.05 27.56
C ASP A 90 17.18 27.98 27.91
N ARG A 91 17.99 27.37 27.04
CA ARG A 91 19.46 27.32 27.19
C ARG A 91 20.07 28.73 27.21
N GLN A 92 19.63 29.61 26.32
CA GLN A 92 20.08 31.01 26.29
C GLN A 92 19.69 31.76 27.56
N GLU A 93 18.47 31.56 28.07
CA GLU A 93 18.01 32.16 29.32
C GLU A 93 18.81 31.65 30.54
N ARG A 94 19.10 30.35 30.63
CA ARG A 94 19.96 29.78 31.69
C ARG A 94 21.39 30.31 31.64
N ARG A 95 21.95 30.41 30.43
CA ARG A 95 23.28 30.99 30.22
C ARG A 95 23.33 32.46 30.68
N GLN A 96 22.27 33.24 30.44
CA GLN A 96 22.16 34.61 30.94
C GLN A 96 22.06 34.68 32.47
N ARG A 97 21.50 33.66 33.13
CA ARG A 97 21.46 33.54 34.59
C ARG A 97 22.78 33.04 35.21
N GLY A 98 23.80 32.72 34.40
CA GLY A 98 25.09 32.23 34.87
C GLY A 98 25.11 30.76 35.27
N GLU A 99 24.11 29.98 34.86
CA GLU A 99 24.10 28.53 35.03
C GLU A 99 24.93 27.89 33.89
N GLU A 100 26.11 27.36 34.20
CA GLU A 100 26.93 26.59 33.24
C GLU A 100 26.24 25.25 32.92
N LEU A 101 25.90 25.03 31.64
CA LEU A 101 25.47 23.71 31.17
C LEU A 101 26.69 22.85 30.84
N MET A 102 26.76 21.64 31.40
CA MET A 102 27.74 20.63 30.99
C MET A 102 27.48 20.19 29.54
N ASP A 103 28.57 19.99 28.77
CA ASP A 103 28.53 19.62 27.35
C ASP A 103 27.95 18.22 27.09
N ASP A 104 27.89 17.36 28.12
CA ASP A 104 27.47 15.96 28.00
C ASP A 104 25.94 15.75 27.91
N GLU A 105 25.12 16.80 28.03
CA GLU A 105 23.64 16.71 27.99
C GLU A 105 23.02 16.91 26.59
N ILE A 106 23.81 17.03 25.52
CA ILE A 106 23.30 17.25 24.15
C ILE A 106 22.90 15.91 23.50
N TYR A 107 21.91 15.24 24.06
CA TYR A 107 21.24 14.14 23.37
C TYR A 107 20.12 14.74 22.50
N ASP A 108 20.36 14.79 21.18
CA ASP A 108 19.33 15.10 20.18
C ASP A 108 18.66 13.80 19.72
N PRO A 109 17.52 13.39 20.31
CA PRO A 109 16.84 12.18 19.90
C PRO A 109 16.31 12.35 18.47
N VAL A 110 16.52 11.33 17.64
CA VAL A 110 15.91 11.29 16.30
C VAL A 110 14.39 11.45 16.45
N PRO A 111 13.76 12.45 15.81
CA PRO A 111 12.33 12.67 15.93
C PRO A 111 11.58 11.50 15.29
N GLU A 112 10.71 10.84 16.07
CA GLU A 112 9.87 9.74 15.61
C GLU A 112 8.47 10.24 15.24
N ILE A 113 7.87 9.61 14.22
CA ILE A 113 6.46 9.84 13.92
C ILE A 113 5.60 9.11 14.95
N THR A 114 5.01 9.86 15.87
CA THR A 114 4.05 9.39 16.88
C THR A 114 2.64 9.19 16.34
N ARG A 115 1.79 8.53 17.14
CA ARG A 115 0.37 8.37 16.87
C ARG A 115 -0.36 9.69 16.64
N LEU A 116 -0.02 10.74 17.38
CA LEU A 116 -0.66 12.07 17.27
C LEU A 116 -0.51 12.66 15.87
N HIS A 117 0.65 12.50 15.24
CA HIS A 117 0.86 12.96 13.87
C HIS A 117 -0.06 12.27 12.86
N PHE A 118 -0.32 10.97 13.05
CA PHE A 118 -1.26 10.23 12.20
C PHE A 118 -2.71 10.63 12.46
N GLU A 119 -3.10 10.86 13.71
CA GLU A 119 -4.44 11.36 14.05
C GLU A 119 -4.70 12.74 13.41
N GLU A 120 -3.72 13.63 13.49
CA GLU A 120 -3.79 14.96 12.88
C GLU A 120 -3.79 14.89 11.34
N ALA A 121 -2.99 13.98 10.75
CA ALA A 121 -2.97 13.76 9.31
C ALA A 121 -4.31 13.20 8.80
N MET A 122 -4.92 12.27 9.53
CA MET A 122 -6.18 11.61 9.17
C MET A 122 -7.37 12.58 9.14
N LYS A 123 -7.36 13.67 9.92
CA LYS A 123 -8.43 14.69 9.89
C LYS A 123 -8.64 15.32 8.49
N PHE A 124 -7.59 15.36 7.69
CA PHE A 124 -7.61 15.96 6.36
C PHE A 124 -7.52 14.92 5.23
N ALA A 125 -7.46 13.63 5.59
CA ALA A 125 -7.35 12.55 4.63
C ALA A 125 -8.69 12.41 3.87
N ARG A 126 -8.63 12.48 2.54
CA ARG A 126 -9.80 12.33 1.67
C ARG A 126 -9.51 11.30 0.58
N ARG A 127 -10.49 10.45 0.30
CA ARG A 127 -10.47 9.52 -0.83
C ARG A 127 -10.47 10.29 -2.14
N SER A 128 -9.49 10.02 -3.00
CA SER A 128 -9.43 10.62 -4.34
C SER A 128 -10.37 9.95 -5.34
N VAL A 129 -10.71 8.68 -5.12
CA VAL A 129 -11.56 7.88 -6.02
C VAL A 129 -12.96 7.69 -5.42
N SER A 130 -13.98 8.04 -6.19
CA SER A 130 -15.39 7.91 -5.78
C SER A 130 -15.92 6.48 -5.92
N ASP A 131 -16.96 6.13 -5.16
CA ASP A 131 -17.60 4.80 -5.26
C ASP A 131 -18.24 4.56 -6.64
N ASN A 132 -18.69 5.62 -7.32
CA ASN A 132 -19.21 5.53 -8.68
C ASN A 132 -18.11 5.14 -9.67
N ASP A 133 -16.90 5.69 -9.50
CA ASP A 133 -15.78 5.38 -10.39
C ASP A 133 -15.28 3.95 -10.13
N ILE A 134 -15.23 3.52 -8.86
CA ILE A 134 -14.87 2.14 -8.50
C ILE A 134 -15.80 1.15 -9.21
N ARG A 135 -17.12 1.35 -9.12
CA ARG A 135 -18.10 0.47 -9.79
C ARG A 135 -17.93 0.45 -11.31
N LYS A 136 -17.68 1.61 -11.93
CA LYS A 136 -17.43 1.69 -13.38
C LYS A 136 -16.20 0.87 -13.78
N TYR A 137 -15.10 0.99 -13.02
CA TYR A 137 -13.88 0.25 -13.30
C TYR A 137 -14.04 -1.26 -13.06
N GLU A 138 -14.77 -1.67 -12.03
CA GLU A 138 -15.07 -3.08 -11.77
C GLU A 138 -15.93 -3.70 -12.88
N MET A 139 -16.98 -3.00 -13.33
CA MET A 139 -17.82 -3.45 -14.45
C MET A 139 -17.00 -3.59 -15.74
N PHE A 140 -16.12 -2.62 -16.01
CA PHE A 140 -15.22 -2.67 -17.17
C PHE A 140 -14.28 -3.89 -17.08
N ALA A 141 -13.67 -4.14 -15.91
CA ALA A 141 -12.76 -5.26 -15.70
C ALA A 141 -13.46 -6.62 -15.90
N GLN A 142 -14.69 -6.78 -15.40
CA GLN A 142 -15.48 -8.01 -15.59
C GLN A 142 -15.81 -8.26 -17.06
N THR A 143 -16.22 -7.21 -17.79
CA THR A 143 -16.54 -7.29 -19.22
C THR A 143 -15.31 -7.70 -20.04
N LEU A 144 -14.15 -7.14 -19.71
CA LEU A 144 -12.88 -7.46 -20.36
C LEU A 144 -12.47 -8.93 -20.14
N GLN A 145 -12.70 -9.46 -18.94
CA GLN A 145 -12.35 -10.83 -18.61
C GLN A 145 -13.24 -11.85 -19.34
N GLN A 146 -14.51 -11.53 -19.59
CA GLN A 146 -15.40 -12.34 -20.44
C GLN A 146 -14.95 -12.38 -21.90
N GLN A 147 -14.50 -11.24 -22.46
CA GLN A 147 -14.02 -11.18 -23.85
C GLN A 147 -12.75 -12.02 -24.08
N ARG A 148 -11.97 -12.30 -23.02
CA ARG A 148 -10.79 -13.19 -23.08
C ARG A 148 -11.12 -14.68 -23.06
N GLY A 149 -12.39 -15.07 -22.88
CA GLY A 149 -12.83 -16.45 -22.67
C GLY A 149 -12.68 -17.42 -23.86
N PHE A 150 -11.86 -17.13 -24.87
CA PHE A 150 -11.69 -17.99 -26.05
C PHE A 150 -10.76 -19.20 -25.82
N GLY A 151 -10.01 -19.24 -24.71
CA GLY A 151 -8.96 -20.24 -24.47
C GLY A 151 -9.38 -21.51 -23.73
N ASN A 152 -10.54 -21.54 -23.05
CA ASN A 152 -10.92 -22.68 -22.21
C ASN A 152 -11.62 -23.82 -22.99
N ASN A 153 -11.92 -23.62 -24.27
CA ASN A 153 -12.67 -24.57 -25.10
C ASN A 153 -11.86 -25.11 -26.29
N PHE A 154 -10.57 -24.83 -26.35
CA PHE A 154 -9.71 -25.40 -27.37
C PHE A 154 -9.33 -26.84 -26.98
N LYS A 155 -9.82 -27.81 -27.74
CA LYS A 155 -9.38 -29.21 -27.68
C LYS A 155 -8.87 -29.60 -29.07
N PHE A 156 -7.73 -30.27 -29.12
CA PHE A 156 -7.26 -30.85 -30.37
C PHE A 156 -8.21 -31.99 -30.80
N PRO A 157 -8.45 -32.18 -32.11
CA PRO A 157 -9.22 -33.32 -32.59
C PRO A 157 -8.51 -34.62 -32.18
N GLY A 158 -9.12 -35.41 -31.29
CA GLY A 158 -8.58 -36.70 -30.83
C GLY A 158 -8.68 -36.97 -29.32
N GLU A 159 -8.90 -35.95 -28.47
CA GLU A 159 -9.17 -36.16 -27.05
C GLU A 159 -10.64 -36.45 -26.80
N GLN A 160 -10.97 -37.72 -26.55
CA GLN A 160 -12.27 -38.09 -25.99
C GLN A 160 -12.47 -37.39 -24.63
N PRO A 161 -13.67 -36.87 -24.33
CA PRO A 161 -13.95 -36.34 -23.00
C PRO A 161 -13.85 -37.48 -21.99
N ALA A 162 -12.89 -37.41 -21.08
CA ALA A 162 -12.86 -38.29 -19.91
C ALA A 162 -14.20 -38.13 -19.16
N PRO A 163 -14.91 -39.23 -18.82
CA PRO A 163 -16.17 -39.12 -18.12
C PRO A 163 -15.92 -38.59 -16.71
N ASN A 164 -16.63 -37.51 -16.41
CA ASN A 164 -16.89 -36.90 -15.12
C ASN A 164 -16.60 -37.83 -13.92
N GLN A 165 -15.45 -37.66 -13.25
CA GLN A 165 -15.24 -38.22 -11.91
C GLN A 165 -15.55 -37.15 -10.87
N PRO A 166 -16.44 -37.42 -9.90
CA PRO A 166 -16.66 -36.50 -8.79
C PRO A 166 -15.46 -36.55 -7.85
N SER A 167 -15.18 -35.39 -7.25
CA SER A 167 -14.21 -35.15 -6.19
C SER A 167 -14.24 -36.22 -5.07
N GLY A 168 -13.10 -36.87 -4.85
CA GLY A 168 -12.87 -37.78 -3.72
C GLY A 168 -11.40 -38.18 -3.58
N VAL A 169 -10.66 -37.46 -2.73
CA VAL A 169 -9.32 -37.80 -2.19
C VAL A 169 -9.56 -38.85 -1.06
N PRO A 170 -8.72 -39.87 -0.72
CA PRO A 170 -7.29 -39.72 -0.36
C PRO A 170 -6.33 -40.94 -0.53
N VAL A 171 -5.06 -40.73 -0.12
CA VAL A 171 -4.01 -41.71 0.25
C VAL A 171 -3.31 -42.40 -0.94
N GLY A 172 -1.99 -42.48 -1.06
CA GLY A 172 -0.86 -42.22 -0.18
C GLY A 172 0.26 -43.19 -0.56
N GLY A 173 1.52 -42.80 -0.33
CA GLY A 173 2.65 -43.75 -0.28
C GLY A 173 3.66 -43.66 -1.41
N ASN A 174 4.84 -43.19 -0.99
CA ASN A 174 6.18 -43.59 -1.42
C ASN A 174 6.76 -42.83 -2.62
N ASP A 175 7.66 -41.88 -2.33
CA ASP A 175 9.10 -42.07 -2.03
C ASP A 175 9.83 -41.97 -3.38
N ASP A 176 10.42 -40.81 -3.63
CA ASP A 176 11.87 -40.63 -3.63
C ASP A 176 12.30 -40.56 -5.09
N ASP A 177 12.64 -39.36 -5.54
CA ASP A 177 13.75 -39.17 -6.46
C ASP A 177 14.13 -37.69 -6.47
N ASP A 178 15.14 -37.42 -5.66
CA ASP A 178 15.99 -36.24 -5.65
C ASP A 178 16.37 -35.81 -7.07
N LEU A 179 16.03 -34.57 -7.43
CA LEU A 179 16.57 -33.97 -8.63
C LEU A 179 16.91 -32.50 -8.45
N TYR A 180 17.58 -32.12 -7.36
CA TYR A 180 18.48 -30.95 -7.28
C TYR A 180 19.31 -31.05 -5.98
N SER A 181 20.45 -31.74 -6.06
CA SER A 181 21.60 -31.48 -5.17
C SER A 181 22.32 -30.20 -5.58
#